data_AF-A0A420VE42-F1
#
_entry.id   AF-A0A420VE42-F1
#
_cell.length_a   1.000
_cell.length_b   1.000
_cell.length_c   1.000
_cell.angle_alpha   90.00
_cell.angle_beta   90.00
_cell.angle_gamma   90.00
#
_symmetry.space_group_name_H-M   'P 1'
#
loop_
_entity.id
_entity.type
_entity.pdbx_description
1 polymer ?
#
loop_
_entity_poly.entity_id
_entity_poly.type
_entity_poly.pdbx_seq_one_letter_code
_entity_poly.pdbx_strand_id
1 'polypeptide(L)'
;MNIYQIKIDGKYFAGISEREIGKAAAGGWYDKGKAILDIVLVPDREKAKTIEGNINLKSYWERIYELIRYGDLKFEKIEIVKLSEEVEK
;
A
#
# COMPACT_ATOMS: atom_id res chain seq x y z
N MET A 1 1.56 18.68 10.67
CA MET A 1 2.03 17.53 9.90
C MET A 1 0.84 16.92 9.17
N ASN A 2 0.97 16.64 7.88
CA ASN A 2 -0.11 15.99 7.12
C ASN A 2 -0.21 14.52 7.52
N ILE A 3 -1.43 14.04 7.76
CA ILE A 3 -1.70 12.65 8.08
C ILE A 3 -2.61 12.05 7.01
N TYR A 4 -2.32 10.84 6.56
CA TYR A 4 -3.04 10.16 5.49
C TYR A 4 -3.48 8.75 5.87
N GLN A 5 -4.52 8.29 5.20
CA GLN A 5 -4.93 6.88 5.09
C GLN A 5 -5.12 6.54 3.61
N ILE A 6 -4.88 5.28 3.25
CA ILE A 6 -5.13 4.78 1.89
C ILE A 6 -6.37 3.87 1.93
N LYS A 7 -7.27 4.04 0.96
CA LYS A 7 -8.38 3.12 0.70
C LYS A 7 -8.21 2.43 -0.63
N ILE A 8 -8.58 1.16 -0.69
CA ILE A 8 -8.58 0.35 -1.90
C ILE A 8 -9.95 -0.35 -1.96
N ASP A 9 -10.71 -0.10 -3.03
CA ASP A 9 -12.06 -0.66 -3.25
C ASP A 9 -12.98 -0.55 -2.03
N GLY A 10 -12.98 0.64 -1.41
CA GLY A 10 -13.80 0.96 -0.24
C GLY A 10 -13.29 0.43 1.11
N LYS A 11 -12.24 -0.41 1.13
CA LYS A 11 -11.58 -0.91 2.35
C LYS A 11 -10.34 -0.09 2.68
N TYR A 12 -9.93 -0.10 3.94
CA TYR A 12 -8.76 0.63 4.43
C TYR A 12 -7.50 -0.24 4.37
N PHE A 13 -6.40 0.35 3.90
CA PHE A 13 -5.08 -0.27 3.98
C PHE A 13 -4.61 -0.36 5.43
N ALA A 14 -4.31 -1.56 5.91
CA ALA A 14 -3.77 -1.82 7.25
C ALA A 14 -2.28 -2.18 7.22
N GLY A 15 -1.76 -2.70 6.10
CA GLY A 15 -0.36 -3.08 5.95
C GLY A 15 -0.12 -4.06 4.81
N ILE A 16 1.11 -4.57 4.76
CA ILE A 16 1.53 -5.66 3.86
C ILE A 16 1.78 -6.86 4.77
N SER A 17 1.21 -8.01 4.42
CA SER A 17 1.39 -9.23 5.21
C SER A 17 2.75 -9.88 4.92
N GLU A 18 3.20 -10.77 5.80
CA GLU A 18 4.37 -11.63 5.54
C GLU A 18 4.03 -12.83 4.65
N ARG A 19 2.77 -12.99 4.25
CA ARG A 19 2.32 -14.09 3.40
C ARG A 19 2.71 -13.80 1.95
N GLU A 20 3.52 -14.69 1.39
CA GLU A 20 3.83 -14.71 -0.04
C GLU A 20 2.62 -15.25 -0.83
N ILE A 21 2.12 -14.43 -1.76
CA ILE A 21 0.99 -14.75 -2.65
C ILE A 21 1.44 -15.08 -4.06
N GLY A 22 2.73 -14.90 -4.36
CA GLY A 22 3.32 -15.25 -5.64
C GLY A 22 4.78 -14.83 -5.75
N LYS A 23 5.37 -15.10 -6.91
CA LYS A 23 6.71 -14.64 -7.27
C LYS A 23 6.64 -13.84 -8.56
N ALA A 24 7.21 -12.63 -8.54
CA ALA A 24 7.38 -11.85 -9.74
C ALA A 24 8.31 -12.60 -10.71
N ALA A 25 8.04 -12.51 -12.01
CA ALA A 25 8.83 -13.18 -13.03
C ALA A 25 10.30 -12.72 -12.96
N ALA A 26 11.23 -13.68 -13.00
CA ALA A 26 12.65 -13.43 -13.05
C ALA A 26 13.06 -12.91 -14.44
N GLY A 27 13.66 -11.72 -14.51
CA GLY A 27 14.03 -11.06 -15.76
C GLY A 27 15.43 -11.36 -16.30
N GLY A 28 16.22 -12.24 -15.66
CA GLY A 28 17.58 -12.56 -16.11
C GLY A 28 18.26 -13.65 -15.28
N TRP A 29 19.43 -14.13 -15.74
CA TRP A 29 20.18 -15.24 -15.10
C TRP A 29 20.48 -15.07 -13.60
N TYR A 30 20.46 -13.83 -13.09
CA TYR A 30 20.76 -13.50 -11.69
C TYR A 30 19.55 -13.01 -10.89
N ASP A 31 18.41 -12.80 -11.53
CA ASP A 31 17.22 -12.29 -10.85
C ASP A 31 16.39 -13.46 -10.34
N LYS A 32 16.32 -13.65 -9.01
CA LYS A 32 15.62 -14.80 -8.42
C LYS A 32 14.10 -14.62 -8.35
N GLY A 33 13.57 -13.53 -8.90
CA GLY A 33 12.18 -13.14 -8.76
C GLY A 33 11.90 -12.63 -7.34
N LYS A 34 11.14 -11.54 -7.22
CA LYS A 34 10.78 -10.96 -5.93
C LYS A 34 9.53 -11.66 -5.38
N ALA A 35 9.55 -12.05 -4.11
CA ALA A 35 8.34 -12.52 -3.42
C ALA A 35 7.30 -11.39 -3.42
N ILE A 36 6.10 -11.70 -3.90
CA ILE A 36 4.96 -10.80 -3.89
C ILE A 36 4.20 -11.09 -2.61
N LEU A 37 4.10 -10.07 -1.75
CA LEU A 37 3.42 -10.15 -0.47
C LEU A 37 1.97 -9.69 -0.58
N ASP A 38 1.10 -10.21 0.29
CA ASP A 38 -0.31 -9.81 0.29
C ASP A 38 -0.55 -8.42 0.87
N ILE A 39 -1.60 -7.73 0.40
CA ILE A 39 -2.06 -6.46 0.96
C ILE A 39 -3.17 -6.72 1.98
N VAL A 40 -3.02 -6.19 3.19
CA VAL A 40 -4.03 -6.31 4.24
C VAL A 40 -5.01 -5.16 4.14
N LEU A 41 -6.25 -5.48 3.78
CA LEU A 41 -7.37 -4.54 3.70
C LEU A 41 -8.42 -4.85 4.78
N VAL A 42 -8.85 -3.82 5.50
CA VAL A 42 -9.82 -3.93 6.60
C VAL A 42 -11.03 -3.02 6.36
N PRO A 43 -12.24 -3.42 6.77
CA PRO A 43 -13.41 -2.56 6.67
C PRO A 43 -13.37 -1.41 7.71
N ASP A 44 -12.74 -1.66 8.86
CA ASP A 44 -12.73 -0.73 9.99
C ASP A 44 -11.65 0.35 9.82
N ARG A 45 -12.07 1.62 9.78
CA ARG A 45 -11.15 2.77 9.68
C ARG A 45 -10.14 2.84 10.83
N GLU A 46 -10.52 2.40 12.03
CA GLU A 46 -9.66 2.48 13.23
C GLU A 46 -8.46 1.53 13.16
N LYS A 47 -8.57 0.46 12.37
CA LYS A 47 -7.50 -0.50 12.12
C LYS A 47 -6.64 -0.12 10.91
N ALA A 48 -6.98 0.99 10.24
CA ALA A 48 -6.25 1.47 9.09
C ALA A 48 -4.87 1.98 9.48
N LYS A 49 -3.91 1.83 8.58
CA LYS A 49 -2.57 2.39 8.75
C LYS A 49 -2.63 3.90 8.64
N THR A 50 -2.23 4.57 9.72
CA THR A 50 -1.97 6.02 9.73
C THR A 50 -0.59 6.28 9.14
N ILE A 51 -0.53 7.16 8.14
CA ILE A 51 0.69 7.52 7.43
C ILE A 51 0.99 9.00 7.65
N GLU A 52 2.07 9.28 8.36
CA GLU A 52 2.48 10.63 8.71
C GLU A 52 3.49 11.19 7.70
N GLY A 53 3.16 12.34 7.11
CA GLY A 53 4.03 13.05 6.18
C GLY A 53 4.04 12.49 4.75
N ASN A 54 4.39 13.36 3.82
CA ASN A 54 4.35 13.08 2.38
C ASN A 54 5.41 12.04 1.95
N ILE A 55 6.56 12.01 2.62
CA ILE A 55 7.66 11.07 2.32
C ILE A 55 7.20 9.64 2.59
N ASN A 56 6.59 9.39 3.75
CA ASN A 56 6.09 8.06 4.10
C ASN A 56 4.94 7.66 3.18
N LEU A 57 4.03 8.58 2.84
CA LEU A 57 2.96 8.34 1.88
C LEU A 57 3.51 7.85 0.53
N LYS A 58 4.54 8.51 -0.01
CA LYS A 58 5.20 8.09 -1.24
C LYS A 58 5.76 6.67 -1.11
N SER A 59 6.45 6.36 -0.02
CA SER A 59 7.04 5.03 0.18
C SER A 59 5.97 3.91 0.25
N TYR A 60 4.85 4.15 0.95
CA TYR A 60 3.75 3.18 0.98
C TYR A 60 3.07 3.03 -0.38
N TRP A 61 2.88 4.14 -1.11
CA TRP A 61 2.30 4.10 -2.45
C TRP A 61 3.16 3.29 -3.42
N GLU A 62 4.47 3.50 -3.43
CA GLU A 62 5.40 2.75 -4.28
C GLU A 62 5.33 1.24 -4.00
N ARG A 63 5.24 0.84 -2.73
CA ARG A 63 5.09 -0.57 -2.35
C ARG A 63 3.76 -1.15 -2.84
N ILE A 64 2.66 -0.44 -2.66
CA ILE A 64 1.33 -0.87 -3.15
C ILE A 64 1.36 -1.00 -4.68
N TYR A 65 1.96 -0.03 -5.36
CA TYR A 65 2.09 -0.03 -6.82
C TYR A 65 2.92 -1.22 -7.33
N GLU A 66 4.04 -1.56 -6.67
CA GLU A 66 4.81 -2.75 -7.02
C GLU A 66 3.97 -4.03 -6.89
N LEU A 67 3.18 -4.14 -5.82
CA LEU A 67 2.31 -5.30 -5.60
C LEU A 67 1.18 -5.39 -6.63
N ILE A 68 0.66 -4.26 -7.12
CA ILE A 68 -0.31 -4.25 -8.23
C ILE A 68 0.35 -4.64 -9.55
N ARG A 69 1.58 -4.14 -9.78
CA ARG A 69 2.28 -4.36 -11.04
C ARG A 69 2.75 -5.80 -11.20
N TYR A 70 3.23 -6.40 -10.11
CA TYR A 70 3.82 -7.74 -10.14
C TYR A 70 2.91 -8.80 -9.53
N GLY A 71 2.06 -8.44 -8.58
CA GLY A 71 0.99 -9.31 -8.08
C GLY A 71 -0.20 -9.31 -9.03
N ASP A 72 -0.90 -10.43 -9.08
CA ASP A 72 -2.18 -10.55 -9.80
C ASP A 72 -3.31 -9.88 -8.99
N LEU A 73 -3.04 -8.69 -8.45
CA LEU A 73 -3.97 -7.88 -7.67
C LEU A 73 -4.69 -6.91 -8.62
N LYS A 74 -6.01 -7.04 -8.69
CA LYS A 74 -6.86 -6.14 -9.47
C LYS A 74 -7.64 -5.25 -8.53
N PHE A 75 -7.39 -3.95 -8.59
CA PHE A 75 -8.11 -2.93 -7.85
C PHE A 75 -8.84 -2.00 -8.81
N GLU A 76 -10.07 -1.62 -8.47
CA GLU A 76 -10.87 -0.70 -9.29
C GLU A 76 -10.60 0.75 -8.91
N LYS A 77 -10.39 1.02 -7.61
CA LYS A 77 -10.20 2.37 -7.09
C LYS A 77 -9.21 2.41 -5.93
N ILE A 78 -8.29 3.36 -5.98
CA ILE A 78 -7.42 3.70 -4.85
C ILE A 78 -7.60 5.17 -4.49
N GLU A 79 -7.77 5.45 -3.21
CA GLU A 79 -8.00 6.80 -2.67
C GLU A 79 -6.99 7.10 -1.56
N ILE A 80 -6.39 8.30 -1.61
CA ILE A 80 -5.58 8.82 -0.51
C ILE A 80 -6.44 9.84 0.24
N VAL A 81 -6.73 9.55 1.50
CA VAL A 81 -7.57 10.38 2.37
C VAL A 81 -6.66 11.14 3.34
N LYS A 82 -6.67 12.47 3.25
CA LYS A 82 -6.01 13.34 4.23
C LYS A 82 -6.88 13.45 5.48
N LEU A 83 -6.31 13.18 6.65
CA LEU A 83 -7.00 13.16 7.94
C LEU A 83 -6.87 14.47 8.72
N SER A 84 -5.74 15.15 8.58
CA SER A 84 -5.48 16.43 9.25
C SER A 84 -4.49 17.28 8.45
N GLU A 85 -4.63 18.59 8.61
CA GLU A 85 -3.66 19.61 8.25
C GLU A 85 -3.13 20.22 9.55
N GLU A 86 -1.82 20.50 9.61
CA GLU A 86 -1.41 21.55 10.54
C GLU A 86 -2.01 22.84 10.01
N VAL A 87 -2.94 23.40 10.77
CA VAL A 87 -3.24 24.83 10.65
C VAL A 87 -2.00 25.51 11.22
N GLU A 88 -1.08 25.92 10.36
CA GLU A 88 -0.04 26.87 10.75
C GLU A 88 -0.75 28.10 11.34
N LYS A 89 -0.63 28.28 12.65
CA LYS A 89 -1.04 29.49 13.37
C LYS A 89 0.13 30.45 13.45
#